data_AF-S7ZBW3-F1
#
_entry.id   AF-S7ZBW3-F1
#
_cell.length_a   1.000
_cell.length_b   1.000
_cell.length_c   1.000
_cell.angle_alpha   90.00
_cell.angle_beta   90.00
_cell.angle_gamma   90.00
#
_symmetry.space_group_name_H-M   'P 1'
#
loop_
_entity.id
_entity.type
_entity.pdbx_description
1 polymer ?
#
loop_
_entity_poly.entity_id
_entity_poly.type
_entity_poly.pdbx_seq_one_letter_code
_entity_poly.pdbx_strand_id
1 'polypeptide(L)'
;MSIILDSQSTQSDFRRGPYWYHESPFLPFGDSGGNHVGAPSLKASAMRGLLSDQSLINAGLFKHVPWKMAREIWEYLGTRGKQTLLMWQIMSTRYPKEFQRVSPLYSLRVRVPAKSIGSYIKMMDSSPENWDAVLSMSTAYASISDLVNVTQIKGLVALEINNEKREPIGLVVSNSHISAGMDDNLVHTWLQEVQSTGHLRQLQVLRLYEQKHLTSNIFWMLKGFPQLKLVILYQCPIITRYLNQKIEKSQDAALENDWVIRRFDRFPHESRRDCALKHLGPLLEVYRQIAESQAQGAESQTPLLKPCRSLLEFAIPYPTYDDPEKLQRRAHYAAKSIFIMTRADVSNRKRAPPHEERRPRDHGKRVMRKQRPNDTMDLLAEFL
;
A
#
# COMPACT_ATOMS: atom_id res chain seq x y z
N MET A 1 -6.59 18.49 -11.06
CA MET A 1 -5.44 18.13 -11.93
C MET A 1 -4.50 17.23 -11.12
N SER A 2 -4.20 16.03 -11.61
CA SER A 2 -3.26 15.12 -10.96
C SER A 2 -1.86 15.30 -11.55
N ILE A 3 -0.83 15.39 -10.71
CA ILE A 3 0.56 15.47 -11.18
C ILE A 3 1.13 14.05 -11.18
N ILE A 4 1.63 13.61 -12.33
CA ILE A 4 2.31 12.33 -12.49
C ILE A 4 3.69 12.63 -13.08
N LEU A 5 4.73 12.33 -12.32
CA LEU A 5 6.11 12.52 -12.74
C LEU A 5 6.80 11.16 -12.85
N ASP A 6 7.10 10.79 -14.09
CA ASP A 6 7.87 9.60 -14.43
C ASP A 6 9.35 10.00 -14.64
N SER A 7 10.19 9.78 -13.63
CA SER A 7 11.62 10.10 -13.71
C SER A 7 12.41 8.93 -14.32
N GLN A 8 12.98 9.15 -15.51
CA GLN A 8 13.80 8.15 -16.22
C GLN A 8 15.28 8.15 -15.78
N SER A 9 15.81 9.26 -15.25
CA SER A 9 17.21 9.40 -14.84
C SER A 9 17.36 10.23 -13.56
N THR A 10 18.51 10.13 -12.91
CA THR A 10 18.93 11.03 -11.83
C THR A 10 19.25 12.41 -12.42
N GLN A 11 18.54 13.47 -12.02
CA GLN A 11 18.97 14.83 -12.36
C GLN A 11 20.28 15.15 -11.63
N SER A 12 21.01 16.17 -12.09
CA SER A 12 22.20 16.68 -11.40
C SER A 12 21.86 16.93 -9.93
N ASP A 13 22.62 16.34 -9.00
CA ASP A 13 22.41 16.54 -7.57
C ASP A 13 22.59 18.03 -7.25
N PHE A 14 21.47 18.74 -7.11
CA PHE A 14 21.47 20.17 -6.84
C PHE A 14 22.01 20.50 -5.44
N ARG A 15 22.31 19.50 -4.60
CA ARG A 15 22.76 19.64 -3.20
C ARG A 15 21.87 20.56 -2.35
N ARG A 16 20.59 20.69 -2.73
CA ARG A 16 19.61 21.64 -2.16
C ARG A 16 18.53 20.95 -1.31
N GLY A 17 18.81 19.72 -0.88
CA GLY A 17 17.90 18.93 -0.05
C GLY A 17 17.16 17.83 -0.83
N PRO A 18 16.30 17.10 -0.12
CA PRO A 18 15.80 15.81 -0.60
C PRO A 18 14.78 15.91 -1.74
N TYR A 19 14.05 17.02 -1.82
CA TYR A 19 13.00 17.24 -2.84
C TYR A 19 13.50 17.29 -4.30
N TRP A 20 14.81 17.43 -4.51
CA TRP A 20 15.39 17.74 -5.83
C TRP A 20 16.10 16.55 -6.48
N TYR A 21 15.81 15.32 -6.03
CA TYR A 21 16.40 14.12 -6.63
C TYR A 21 15.91 13.86 -8.06
N HIS A 22 14.65 14.20 -8.32
CA HIS A 22 13.96 13.94 -9.59
C HIS A 22 13.32 15.19 -10.21
N GLU A 23 13.40 16.31 -9.51
CA GLU A 23 12.82 17.58 -9.91
C GLU A 23 13.87 18.68 -9.85
N SER A 24 13.69 19.71 -10.68
CA SER A 24 14.53 20.90 -10.65
C SER A 24 13.81 22.05 -9.94
N PRO A 25 14.46 22.71 -8.96
CA PRO A 25 13.85 23.83 -8.22
C PRO A 25 13.69 25.09 -9.08
N PHE A 26 14.37 25.16 -10.22
CA PHE A 26 14.46 26.37 -11.03
C PHE A 26 13.38 26.44 -12.10
N LEU A 27 12.88 27.64 -12.37
CA LEU A 27 12.07 27.91 -13.56
C LEU A 27 12.91 27.69 -14.83
N PRO A 28 12.29 27.27 -15.95
CA PRO A 28 13.01 27.14 -17.22
C PRO A 28 13.58 28.49 -17.67
N PHE A 29 14.82 28.47 -18.17
CA PHE A 29 15.45 29.64 -18.77
C PHE A 29 14.66 30.10 -20.00
N GLY A 30 14.50 31.41 -20.18
CA GLY A 30 13.85 31.99 -21.37
C GLY A 30 12.31 32.00 -21.37
N ASP A 31 11.64 31.46 -20.34
CA ASP A 31 10.19 31.55 -20.22
C ASP A 31 9.76 32.94 -19.73
N SER A 32 9.74 33.87 -20.66
CA SER A 32 9.02 35.14 -20.55
C SER A 32 7.60 34.92 -21.05
N GLY A 33 6.77 34.22 -20.30
CA GLY A 33 5.31 34.19 -20.50
C GLY A 33 4.62 35.54 -20.24
N GLY A 34 5.34 36.65 -20.43
CA GLY A 34 4.81 38.00 -20.52
C GLY A 34 4.68 38.38 -22.00
N ASN A 35 3.69 39.22 -22.30
CA ASN A 35 3.41 39.75 -23.63
C ASN A 35 4.67 39.94 -24.47
N HIS A 36 4.66 39.44 -25.71
CA HIS A 36 5.74 39.64 -26.69
C HIS A 36 6.03 41.13 -27.00
N VAL A 37 5.25 42.06 -26.41
CA VAL A 37 5.36 43.50 -26.54
C VAL A 37 5.20 44.15 -25.15
N GLY A 38 6.23 44.85 -24.68
CA GLY A 38 6.21 45.67 -23.46
C GLY A 38 6.93 45.08 -22.24
N ALA A 39 7.16 45.91 -21.22
CA ALA A 39 7.78 45.49 -19.96
C ALA A 39 6.82 44.60 -19.14
N PRO A 40 7.32 43.55 -18.45
CA PRO A 40 6.48 42.72 -17.60
C PRO A 40 5.90 43.54 -16.44
N SER A 41 4.64 43.26 -16.08
CA SER A 41 4.02 43.89 -14.90
C SER A 41 4.84 43.60 -13.64
N LEU A 42 4.82 44.51 -12.66
CA LEU A 42 5.48 44.30 -11.37
C LEU A 42 5.04 42.99 -10.71
N LYS A 43 3.74 42.65 -10.80
CA LYS A 43 3.19 41.38 -10.32
C LYS A 43 3.87 40.18 -10.98
N ALA A 44 4.01 40.19 -12.31
CA ALA A 44 4.65 39.10 -13.05
C ALA A 44 6.15 38.99 -12.73
N SER A 45 6.86 40.12 -12.63
CA SER A 45 8.27 40.16 -12.24
C SER A 45 8.50 39.66 -10.82
N ALA A 46 7.64 40.06 -9.87
CA ALA A 46 7.69 39.59 -8.49
C ALA A 46 7.39 38.09 -8.39
N MET A 47 6.38 37.60 -9.12
CA MET A 47 6.04 36.17 -9.19
C MET A 47 7.23 35.35 -9.74
N ARG A 48 7.84 35.81 -10.83
CA ARG A 48 9.00 35.15 -11.43
C ARG A 48 10.21 35.19 -10.50
N GLY A 49 10.46 36.32 -9.84
CA GLY A 49 11.55 36.46 -8.88
C GLY A 49 11.38 35.50 -7.70
N LEU A 50 10.19 35.48 -7.09
CA LEU A 50 9.87 34.60 -5.96
C LEU A 50 10.01 33.12 -6.31
N LEU A 51 9.56 32.73 -7.52
CA LEU A 51 9.52 31.33 -7.94
C LEU A 51 10.74 30.87 -8.74
N SER A 52 11.69 31.78 -9.00
CA SER A 52 12.91 31.48 -9.76
C SER A 52 13.70 30.32 -9.16
N ASP A 53 13.66 30.19 -7.84
CA ASP A 53 14.30 29.15 -7.05
C ASP A 53 13.36 28.64 -5.95
N GLN A 54 12.68 27.53 -6.24
CA GLN A 54 11.72 26.92 -5.30
C GLN A 54 12.38 26.32 -4.06
N SER A 55 13.70 26.12 -4.03
CA SER A 55 14.40 25.57 -2.86
C SER A 55 14.46 26.50 -1.66
N LEU A 56 14.20 27.79 -1.88
CA LEU A 56 14.12 28.80 -0.82
C LEU A 56 12.71 28.92 -0.23
N ILE A 57 11.72 28.26 -0.84
CA ILE A 57 10.32 28.36 -0.46
C ILE A 57 10.02 27.39 0.68
N ASN A 58 9.38 27.88 1.73
CA ASN A 58 8.93 27.06 2.85
C ASN A 58 7.48 27.38 3.22
N ALA A 59 6.86 26.49 4.00
CA ALA A 59 5.47 26.65 4.42
C ALA A 59 5.25 27.94 5.23
N GLY A 60 6.25 28.47 5.93
CA GLY A 60 6.17 29.72 6.69
C GLY A 60 5.82 30.93 5.84
N LEU A 61 6.33 30.99 4.60
CA LEU A 61 6.06 32.09 3.66
C LEU A 61 4.57 32.18 3.28
N PHE A 62 3.83 31.08 3.34
CA PHE A 62 2.42 31.01 3.01
C PHE A 62 1.49 31.25 4.21
N LYS A 63 2.02 31.52 5.41
CA LYS A 63 1.21 31.66 6.64
C LYS A 63 0.12 32.73 6.53
N HIS A 64 0.38 33.82 5.83
CA HIS A 64 -0.54 34.95 5.68
C HIS A 64 -0.97 35.20 4.23
N VAL A 65 -0.68 34.25 3.33
CA VAL A 65 -1.03 34.37 1.92
C VAL A 65 -2.48 33.90 1.74
N PRO A 66 -3.40 34.73 1.21
CA PRO A 66 -4.75 34.28 0.91
C PRO A 66 -4.77 33.20 -0.17
N TRP A 67 -5.72 32.26 -0.09
CA TRP A 67 -5.85 31.16 -1.06
C TRP A 67 -5.84 31.63 -2.53
N LYS A 68 -6.52 32.75 -2.84
CA LYS A 68 -6.55 33.30 -4.20
C LYS A 68 -5.14 33.53 -4.77
N MET A 69 -4.22 34.09 -3.98
CA MET A 69 -2.84 34.33 -4.39
C MET A 69 -2.02 33.03 -4.46
N ALA A 70 -2.21 32.13 -3.49
CA ALA A 70 -1.56 30.82 -3.51
C ALA A 70 -1.97 29.99 -4.73
N ARG A 71 -3.24 30.07 -5.12
CA ARG A 71 -3.76 29.46 -6.36
C ARG A 71 -3.11 30.06 -7.60
N GLU A 72 -2.96 31.38 -7.68
CA GLU A 72 -2.25 32.03 -8.80
C GLU A 72 -0.78 31.58 -8.89
N ILE A 73 -0.08 31.44 -7.75
CA ILE A 73 1.28 30.88 -7.68
C ILE A 73 1.29 29.45 -8.23
N TRP A 74 0.34 28.61 -7.79
CA TRP A 74 0.25 27.21 -8.22
C TRP A 74 -0.06 27.07 -9.71
N GLU A 75 -0.96 27.90 -10.25
CA GLU A 75 -1.30 27.96 -11.66
C GLU A 75 -0.09 28.45 -12.50
N TYR A 76 0.63 29.47 -12.02
CA TYR A 76 1.85 29.98 -12.66
C TYR A 76 2.95 28.91 -12.78
N LEU A 77 3.10 28.06 -11.77
CA LEU A 77 4.00 26.90 -11.83
C LEU A 77 3.48 25.82 -12.77
N GLY A 78 2.16 25.62 -12.80
CA GLY A 78 1.49 24.64 -13.65
C GLY A 78 1.71 24.90 -15.13
N THR A 79 1.57 26.15 -15.58
CA THR A 79 1.81 26.52 -16.99
C THR A 79 3.23 26.28 -17.46
N ARG A 80 4.16 26.02 -16.53
CA ARG A 80 5.61 25.84 -16.79
C ARG A 80 6.11 24.43 -16.51
N GLY A 81 5.21 23.51 -16.10
CA GLY A 81 5.60 22.17 -15.66
C GLY A 81 6.50 22.18 -14.42
N LYS A 82 6.29 23.14 -13.51
CA LYS A 82 7.11 23.37 -12.30
C LYS A 82 6.32 23.22 -11.00
N GLN A 83 5.22 22.47 -11.03
CA GLN A 83 4.48 22.07 -9.84
C GLN A 83 5.22 20.93 -9.12
N THR A 84 6.18 21.32 -8.28
CA THR A 84 7.09 20.40 -7.58
C THR A 84 6.43 19.72 -6.38
N LEU A 85 7.02 18.63 -5.90
CA LEU A 85 6.61 17.95 -4.66
C LEU A 85 6.61 18.91 -3.47
N LEU A 86 7.68 19.69 -3.33
CA LEU A 86 7.82 20.65 -2.24
C LEU A 86 6.64 21.63 -2.24
N MET A 87 6.34 22.21 -3.40
CA MET A 87 5.23 23.15 -3.52
C MET A 87 3.89 22.46 -3.26
N TRP A 88 3.70 21.24 -3.77
CA TRP A 88 2.49 20.47 -3.53
C TRP A 88 2.27 20.18 -2.03
N GLN A 89 3.33 19.83 -1.30
CA GLN A 89 3.28 19.61 0.15
C GLN A 89 2.97 20.90 0.93
N ILE A 90 3.58 22.02 0.54
CA ILE A 90 3.31 23.34 1.14
C ILE A 90 1.82 23.71 0.94
N MET A 91 1.31 23.58 -0.28
CA MET A 91 -0.07 23.93 -0.61
C MET A 91 -1.07 23.00 0.08
N SER A 92 -0.80 21.68 0.10
CA SER A 92 -1.64 20.70 0.80
C SER A 92 -1.69 20.93 2.32
N THR A 93 -0.56 21.34 2.91
CA THR A 93 -0.49 21.68 4.35
C THR A 93 -1.25 22.96 4.66
N ARG A 94 -1.12 24.00 3.83
CA ARG A 94 -1.63 25.34 4.13
C ARG A 94 -3.09 25.54 3.75
N TYR A 95 -3.54 24.88 2.70
CA TYR A 95 -4.89 25.05 2.15
C TYR A 95 -5.57 23.68 1.89
N PRO A 96 -5.69 22.82 2.92
CA PRO A 96 -6.10 21.43 2.73
C PRO A 96 -7.48 21.27 2.06
N LYS A 97 -8.44 22.18 2.32
CA LYS A 97 -9.79 22.08 1.76
C LYS A 97 -9.86 22.58 0.33
N GLU A 98 -9.17 23.69 0.04
CA GLU A 98 -9.20 24.35 -1.25
C GLU A 98 -8.26 23.67 -2.25
N PHE A 99 -7.04 23.34 -1.81
CA PHE A 99 -6.01 22.76 -2.66
C PHE A 99 -6.36 21.36 -3.14
N GLN A 100 -7.04 20.56 -2.30
CA GLN A 100 -7.51 19.24 -2.69
C GLN A 100 -8.38 19.27 -3.96
N ARG A 101 -9.20 20.32 -4.15
CA ARG A 101 -10.04 20.47 -5.35
C ARG A 101 -9.21 20.78 -6.59
N VAL A 102 -8.05 21.42 -6.42
CA VAL A 102 -7.16 21.83 -7.51
C VAL A 102 -6.20 20.71 -7.87
N SER A 103 -5.52 20.13 -6.88
CA SER A 103 -4.55 19.06 -7.04
C SER A 103 -4.74 17.96 -5.98
N PRO A 104 -5.70 17.04 -6.20
CA PRO A 104 -6.01 15.98 -5.24
C PRO A 104 -4.94 14.88 -5.19
N LEU A 105 -4.07 14.77 -6.21
CA LEU A 105 -3.04 13.73 -6.31
C LEU A 105 -1.73 14.33 -6.78
N TYR A 106 -0.65 13.97 -6.08
CA TYR A 106 0.71 14.03 -6.57
C TYR A 106 1.32 12.64 -6.59
N SER A 107 1.84 12.23 -7.74
CA SER A 107 2.44 10.92 -7.97
C SER A 107 3.87 11.08 -8.47
N LEU A 108 4.82 10.55 -7.71
CA LEU A 108 6.23 10.44 -8.09
C LEU A 108 6.57 8.98 -8.37
N ARG A 109 6.85 8.68 -9.63
CA ARG A 109 7.16 7.33 -10.14
C ARG A 109 8.59 7.32 -10.61
N VAL A 110 9.44 6.59 -9.90
CA VAL A 110 10.89 6.62 -10.10
C VAL A 110 11.33 5.28 -10.64
N ARG A 111 11.90 5.20 -11.85
CA ARG A 111 12.39 3.91 -12.37
C ARG A 111 13.60 3.36 -11.61
N VAL A 112 14.52 4.25 -11.25
CA VAL A 112 15.73 3.94 -10.49
C VAL A 112 15.91 5.00 -9.40
N PRO A 113 15.87 4.62 -8.11
CA PRO A 113 16.07 5.58 -7.03
C PRO A 113 17.44 6.26 -7.11
N ALA A 114 17.46 7.60 -7.06
CA ALA A 114 18.69 8.40 -7.05
C ALA A 114 19.46 8.35 -5.71
N LYS A 115 18.81 7.90 -4.64
CA LYS A 115 19.29 7.91 -3.23
C LYS A 115 18.69 6.69 -2.51
N SER A 116 19.04 6.47 -1.24
CA SER A 116 18.44 5.41 -0.43
C SER A 116 16.94 5.58 -0.25
N ILE A 117 16.20 4.47 -0.12
CA ILE A 117 14.75 4.50 0.15
C ILE A 117 14.43 5.33 1.40
N GLY A 118 15.24 5.24 2.46
CA GLY A 118 15.08 6.06 3.66
C GLY A 118 15.08 7.56 3.39
N SER A 119 15.77 8.03 2.35
CA SER A 119 15.73 9.45 1.96
C SER A 119 14.35 9.84 1.39
N TYR A 120 13.69 8.93 0.68
CA TYR A 120 12.32 9.15 0.17
C TYR A 120 11.28 9.03 1.27
N ILE A 121 11.44 8.09 2.19
CA ILE A 121 10.58 7.95 3.37
C ILE A 121 10.57 9.28 4.16
N LYS A 122 11.74 9.90 4.36
CA LYS A 122 11.84 11.22 5.01
C LYS A 122 11.16 12.35 4.24
N MET A 123 11.04 12.27 2.91
CA MET A 123 10.27 13.25 2.15
C MET A 123 8.77 13.07 2.33
N MET A 124 8.32 11.84 2.57
CA MET A 124 6.92 11.53 2.85
C MET A 124 6.56 11.80 4.31
N ASP A 125 7.56 11.81 5.20
CA ASP A 125 7.41 12.14 6.61
C ASP A 125 6.90 13.57 6.77
N SER A 126 5.66 13.64 7.20
CA SER A 126 4.88 14.86 7.35
C SER A 126 3.75 14.58 8.33
N SER A 127 3.20 15.65 8.90
CA SER A 127 2.13 15.54 9.89
C SER A 127 0.97 14.67 9.34
N PRO A 128 0.42 13.71 10.13
CA PRO A 128 -0.59 12.74 9.69
C PRO A 128 -1.92 13.36 9.25
N GLU A 129 -2.06 14.67 9.37
CA GLU A 129 -3.28 15.41 9.11
C GLU A 129 -3.35 16.00 7.70
N ASN A 130 -2.23 16.06 6.98
CA ASN A 130 -2.13 16.89 5.78
C ASN A 130 -2.46 16.14 4.48
N TRP A 131 -2.11 14.85 4.39
CA TRP A 131 -2.39 14.01 3.22
C TRP A 131 -2.32 12.52 3.56
N ASP A 132 -2.91 11.71 2.69
CA ASP A 132 -2.80 10.26 2.72
C ASP A 132 -1.65 9.83 1.78
N ALA A 133 -0.87 8.84 2.20
CA ALA A 133 0.33 8.40 1.50
C ALA A 133 0.21 6.96 0.99
N VAL A 134 0.61 6.75 -0.26
CA VAL A 134 0.69 5.46 -0.95
C VAL A 134 2.14 5.20 -1.30
N LEU A 135 2.71 4.11 -0.81
CA LEU A 135 4.10 3.74 -1.06
C LEU A 135 4.18 2.37 -1.73
N SER A 136 4.79 2.32 -2.92
CA SER A 136 5.25 1.08 -3.54
C SER A 136 6.77 1.09 -3.55
N MET A 137 7.39 0.04 -3.00
CA MET A 137 8.84 -0.05 -2.94
C MET A 137 9.39 -1.44 -3.23
N SER A 138 10.66 -1.53 -3.63
CA SER A 138 11.35 -2.82 -3.77
C SER A 138 12.46 -2.99 -2.74
N THR A 139 12.53 -4.20 -2.15
CA THR A 139 13.60 -4.62 -1.25
C THR A 139 14.96 -4.71 -1.94
N ALA A 140 15.01 -4.69 -3.27
CA ALA A 140 16.26 -4.61 -4.04
C ALA A 140 17.01 -3.28 -3.80
N TYR A 141 16.32 -2.22 -3.39
CA TYR A 141 16.89 -0.90 -3.12
C TYR A 141 16.79 -0.48 -1.65
N ALA A 142 16.25 -1.35 -0.79
CA ALA A 142 15.94 -1.05 0.60
C ALA A 142 16.78 -1.90 1.56
N SER A 143 17.27 -1.28 2.62
CA SER A 143 17.81 -1.97 3.78
C SER A 143 16.68 -2.37 4.76
N ILE A 144 16.98 -3.27 5.70
CA ILE A 144 16.05 -3.59 6.80
C ILE A 144 15.68 -2.32 7.59
N SER A 145 16.64 -1.41 7.78
CA SER A 145 16.39 -0.12 8.44
C SER A 145 15.36 0.71 7.68
N ASP A 146 15.44 0.76 6.34
CA ASP A 146 14.45 1.46 5.52
C ASP A 146 13.05 0.85 5.69
N LEU A 147 12.95 -0.48 5.75
CA LEU A 147 11.67 -1.18 5.97
C LEU A 147 11.08 -0.89 7.36
N VAL A 148 11.90 -0.76 8.39
CA VAL A 148 11.45 -0.33 9.72
C VAL A 148 10.99 1.13 9.68
N ASN A 149 11.72 1.99 8.97
CA ASN A 149 11.43 3.42 8.84
C ASN A 149 10.13 3.72 8.09
N VAL A 150 9.53 2.77 7.38
CA VAL A 150 8.19 2.93 6.77
C VAL A 150 7.15 3.36 7.81
N THR A 151 7.33 2.96 9.07
CA THR A 151 6.49 3.37 10.21
C THR A 151 6.49 4.88 10.46
N GLN A 152 7.54 5.61 10.03
CA GLN A 152 7.62 7.06 10.17
C GLN A 152 6.61 7.80 9.28
N ILE A 153 6.07 7.14 8.25
CA ILE A 153 5.07 7.73 7.36
C ILE A 153 3.70 7.71 8.06
N LYS A 154 3.38 8.77 8.79
CA LYS A 154 2.20 8.81 9.67
C LYS A 154 0.85 8.72 8.92
N GLY A 155 0.82 9.16 7.65
CA GLY A 155 -0.36 9.11 6.78
C GLY A 155 -0.42 7.89 5.85
N LEU A 156 0.34 6.82 6.11
CA LEU A 156 0.41 5.68 5.19
C LEU A 156 -0.92 4.89 5.15
N VAL A 157 -1.56 4.88 3.98
CA VAL A 157 -2.85 4.21 3.75
C VAL A 157 -2.72 2.95 2.88
N ALA A 158 -1.68 2.88 2.04
CA ALA A 158 -1.43 1.73 1.19
C ALA A 158 0.08 1.49 1.03
N LEU A 159 0.48 0.22 1.14
CA LEU A 159 1.88 -0.20 1.06
C LEU A 159 2.03 -1.42 0.16
N GLU A 160 2.98 -1.37 -0.76
CA GLU A 160 3.42 -2.49 -1.59
C GLU A 160 4.92 -2.70 -1.44
N ILE A 161 5.33 -3.95 -1.15
CA ILE A 161 6.73 -4.35 -1.00
C ILE A 161 7.06 -5.51 -1.92
N ASN A 162 7.99 -5.25 -2.83
CA ASN A 162 8.34 -6.15 -3.92
C ASN A 162 9.77 -6.67 -3.77
N ASN A 163 9.92 -7.99 -3.74
CA ASN A 163 11.23 -8.65 -3.70
C ASN A 163 11.67 -9.16 -5.08
N GLU A 164 11.42 -8.38 -6.14
CA GLU A 164 11.93 -8.70 -7.47
C GLU A 164 13.47 -8.63 -7.44
N LYS A 165 14.12 -9.70 -7.88
CA LYS A 165 15.57 -9.69 -8.15
C LYS A 165 15.84 -8.86 -9.40
N ARG A 166 16.02 -7.55 -9.25
CA ARG A 166 16.70 -6.75 -10.27
C ARG A 166 18.16 -6.63 -9.87
N GLU A 167 19.05 -6.97 -10.79
CA GLU A 167 20.44 -6.53 -10.64
C GLU A 167 20.42 -5.00 -10.59
N PRO A 168 20.92 -4.37 -9.52
CA PRO A 168 20.97 -2.92 -9.45
C PRO A 168 21.92 -2.41 -10.52
N ILE A 169 21.38 -1.98 -11.65
CA ILE A 169 22.17 -1.35 -12.71
C ILE A 169 22.66 -0.01 -12.17
N GLY A 170 23.96 0.09 -11.91
CA GLY A 170 24.68 1.37 -11.85
C GLY A 170 24.59 2.21 -10.57
N LEU A 171 24.06 1.70 -9.45
CA LEU A 171 24.19 2.41 -8.17
C LEU A 171 25.40 1.89 -7.39
N VAL A 172 26.33 2.80 -7.11
CA VAL A 172 27.33 2.66 -6.03
C VAL A 172 26.59 2.71 -4.70
N VAL A 173 25.85 1.66 -4.36
CA VAL A 173 25.46 1.40 -2.97
C VAL A 173 26.52 0.48 -2.42
N SER A 174 27.56 1.11 -1.87
CA SER A 174 28.63 0.45 -1.14
C SER A 174 28.03 -0.38 -0.01
N ASN A 175 28.56 -1.60 0.13
CA ASN A 175 28.43 -2.54 1.24
C ASN A 175 27.23 -3.50 1.20
N SER A 176 27.50 -4.70 0.68
CA SER A 176 26.95 -5.98 1.17
C SER A 176 25.46 -5.98 1.57
N HIS A 177 24.56 -5.57 0.68
CA HIS A 177 23.14 -5.75 0.92
C HIS A 177 22.73 -7.19 0.57
N ILE A 178 22.80 -8.08 1.55
CA ILE A 178 21.97 -9.29 1.56
C ILE A 178 20.54 -8.80 1.37
N SER A 179 19.89 -9.21 0.28
CA SER A 179 18.48 -8.90 -0.04
C SER A 179 17.65 -8.93 1.23
N ALA A 180 17.19 -7.74 1.66
CA ALA A 180 16.39 -7.56 2.86
C ALA A 180 14.97 -8.09 2.58
N GLY A 181 14.83 -9.41 2.48
CA GLY A 181 13.52 -10.03 2.45
C GLY A 181 12.79 -9.73 3.75
N MET A 182 11.51 -9.40 3.63
CA MET A 182 10.65 -9.20 4.79
C MET A 182 10.48 -10.52 5.52
N ASP A 183 10.67 -10.49 6.84
CA ASP A 183 10.46 -11.62 7.74
C ASP A 183 9.35 -11.30 8.75
N ASP A 184 8.99 -12.29 9.57
CA ASP A 184 7.96 -12.14 10.58
C ASP A 184 8.36 -11.11 11.66
N ASN A 185 9.65 -10.93 11.93
CA ASN A 185 10.15 -9.98 12.94
C ASN A 185 9.89 -8.53 12.52
N LEU A 186 10.02 -8.22 11.23
CA LEU A 186 9.67 -6.90 10.72
C LEU A 186 8.18 -6.61 10.91
N VAL A 187 7.29 -7.55 10.57
CA VAL A 187 5.84 -7.39 10.76
C VAL A 187 5.52 -7.22 12.25
N HIS A 188 6.19 -7.98 13.11
CA HIS A 188 6.05 -7.85 14.55
C HIS A 188 6.46 -6.46 15.04
N THR A 189 7.57 -5.92 14.52
CA THR A 189 8.03 -4.56 14.83
C THR A 189 6.98 -3.52 14.40
N TRP A 190 6.40 -3.66 13.21
CA TRP A 190 5.32 -2.78 12.76
C TRP A 190 4.08 -2.89 13.64
N LEU A 191 3.72 -4.10 14.06
CA LEU A 191 2.59 -4.31 14.96
C LEU A 191 2.85 -3.64 16.32
N GLN A 192 4.08 -3.72 16.84
CA GLN A 192 4.47 -3.02 18.05
C GLN A 192 4.33 -1.50 17.88
N GLU A 193 4.76 -0.93 16.75
CA GLU A 193 4.59 0.50 16.45
C GLU A 193 3.10 0.91 16.36
N VAL A 194 2.24 0.08 15.76
CA VAL A 194 0.78 0.33 15.75
C VAL A 194 0.22 0.41 17.17
N GLN A 195 0.72 -0.42 18.08
CA GLN A 195 0.27 -0.51 19.46
C GLN A 195 0.83 0.61 20.34
N SER A 196 2.13 0.92 20.20
CA SER A 196 2.85 1.88 21.06
C SER A 196 2.62 3.33 20.64
N THR A 197 2.94 3.66 19.39
CA THR A 197 2.95 5.04 18.86
C THR A 197 1.71 5.34 18.01
N GLY A 198 1.05 4.30 17.51
CA GLY A 198 -0.08 4.42 16.62
C GLY A 198 0.29 4.72 15.17
N HIS A 199 1.55 4.54 14.81
CA HIS A 199 1.98 4.52 13.42
C HIS A 199 1.27 3.39 12.64
N LEU A 200 1.11 3.55 11.32
CA LEU A 200 0.43 2.58 10.44
C LEU A 200 -1.04 2.25 10.79
N ARG A 201 -1.67 2.96 11.75
CA ARG A 201 -3.10 2.75 12.09
C ARG A 201 -4.04 3.00 10.92
N GLN A 202 -3.64 3.82 9.96
CA GLN A 202 -4.42 4.18 8.77
C GLN A 202 -4.21 3.22 7.60
N LEU A 203 -3.29 2.24 7.71
CA LEU A 203 -2.98 1.31 6.63
C LEU A 203 -4.20 0.45 6.29
N GLN A 204 -4.67 0.54 5.05
CA GLN A 204 -5.85 -0.17 4.54
C GLN A 204 -5.50 -1.28 3.56
N VAL A 205 -4.44 -1.09 2.77
CA VAL A 205 -4.00 -2.02 1.72
C VAL A 205 -2.55 -2.40 1.95
N LEU A 206 -2.27 -3.70 2.00
CA LEU A 206 -0.92 -4.24 2.07
C LEU A 206 -0.69 -5.26 0.96
N ARG A 207 0.38 -5.10 0.19
CA ARG A 207 0.78 -6.04 -0.85
C ARG A 207 2.21 -6.51 -0.62
N LEU A 208 2.39 -7.82 -0.61
CA LEU A 208 3.68 -8.45 -0.36
C LEU A 208 3.98 -9.44 -1.48
N TYR A 209 5.01 -9.13 -2.26
CA TYR A 209 5.41 -9.94 -3.41
C TYR A 209 6.76 -10.59 -3.18
N GLU A 210 6.84 -11.90 -3.46
CA GLU A 210 8.08 -12.70 -3.47
C GLU A 210 8.85 -12.70 -2.13
N GLN A 211 8.13 -12.55 -1.03
CA GLN A 211 8.71 -12.58 0.32
C GLN A 211 8.97 -14.03 0.74
N LYS A 212 10.26 -14.38 0.91
CA LYS A 212 10.71 -15.77 1.10
C LYS A 212 10.64 -16.27 2.54
N HIS A 213 10.72 -15.35 3.49
CA HIS A 213 10.89 -15.65 4.92
C HIS A 213 9.61 -15.43 5.74
N LEU A 214 8.53 -14.97 5.10
CA LEU A 214 7.23 -14.80 5.75
C LEU A 214 6.58 -16.16 6.02
N THR A 215 6.09 -16.35 7.24
CA THR A 215 5.40 -17.59 7.65
C THR A 215 3.91 -17.35 7.89
N SER A 216 3.18 -18.39 8.32
CA SER A 216 1.76 -18.28 8.68
C SER A 216 1.49 -17.36 9.89
N ASN A 217 2.50 -17.05 10.70
CA ASN A 217 2.35 -16.13 11.84
C ASN A 217 1.87 -14.73 11.40
N ILE A 218 2.15 -14.35 10.15
CA ILE A 218 1.71 -13.08 9.60
C ILE A 218 0.19 -12.87 9.71
N PHE A 219 -0.63 -13.93 9.60
CA PHE A 219 -2.08 -13.79 9.67
C PHE A 219 -2.57 -13.27 11.02
N TRP A 220 -1.94 -13.74 12.11
CA TRP A 220 -2.21 -13.23 13.45
C TRP A 220 -1.71 -11.79 13.62
N MET A 221 -0.52 -11.48 13.11
CA MET A 221 0.03 -10.13 13.22
C MET A 221 -0.80 -9.10 12.44
N LEU A 222 -1.22 -9.44 11.22
CA LEU A 222 -2.05 -8.58 10.36
C LEU A 222 -3.42 -8.29 10.97
N LYS A 223 -3.95 -9.20 11.80
CA LYS A 223 -5.20 -8.95 12.54
C LYS A 223 -5.08 -7.72 13.44
N GLY A 224 -3.90 -7.44 13.98
CA GLY A 224 -3.63 -6.29 14.85
C GLY A 224 -3.66 -4.92 14.18
N PHE A 225 -3.71 -4.85 12.85
CA PHE A 225 -3.80 -3.58 12.12
C PHE A 225 -5.27 -3.13 12.00
N PRO A 226 -5.69 -2.03 12.65
CA PRO A 226 -7.10 -1.73 12.86
C PRO A 226 -7.87 -1.39 11.56
N GLN A 227 -7.23 -0.68 10.61
CA GLN A 227 -7.86 -0.26 9.36
C GLN A 227 -7.53 -1.16 8.17
N LEU A 228 -6.72 -2.22 8.37
CA LEU A 228 -6.28 -3.08 7.29
C LEU A 228 -7.46 -3.92 6.76
N LYS A 229 -7.75 -3.75 5.48
CA LYS A 229 -8.93 -4.30 4.79
C LYS A 229 -8.57 -5.30 3.70
N LEU A 230 -7.50 -5.02 2.96
CA LEU A 230 -7.05 -5.85 1.85
C LEU A 230 -5.58 -6.22 2.03
N VAL A 231 -5.29 -7.52 1.96
CA VAL A 231 -3.93 -8.04 1.88
C VAL A 231 -3.78 -8.90 0.63
N ILE A 232 -2.74 -8.65 -0.15
CA ILE A 232 -2.41 -9.43 -1.35
C ILE A 232 -1.05 -10.06 -1.16
N LEU A 233 -1.01 -11.37 -1.32
CA LEU A 233 0.22 -12.15 -1.28
C LEU A 233 0.48 -12.74 -2.67
N TYR A 234 1.67 -12.50 -3.21
CA TYR A 234 2.09 -13.03 -4.51
C TYR A 234 3.41 -13.78 -4.34
N GLN A 235 3.46 -15.03 -4.80
CA GLN A 235 4.69 -15.85 -4.85
C GLN A 235 5.50 -15.87 -3.55
N CYS A 236 4.83 -15.79 -2.39
CA CYS A 236 5.47 -15.97 -1.08
C CYS A 236 5.55 -17.48 -0.79
N PRO A 237 6.69 -18.17 -0.93
CA PRO A 237 6.73 -19.63 -1.08
C PRO A 237 6.20 -20.41 0.13
N ILE A 238 6.61 -20.01 1.34
CA ILE A 238 6.20 -20.66 2.60
C ILE A 238 4.69 -20.51 2.80
N ILE A 239 4.18 -19.28 2.69
CA ILE A 239 2.74 -18.99 2.82
C ILE A 239 1.93 -19.67 1.70
N THR A 240 2.43 -19.66 0.46
CA THR A 240 1.76 -20.29 -0.68
C THR A 240 1.59 -21.79 -0.44
N ARG A 241 2.63 -22.47 0.05
CA ARG A 241 2.56 -23.90 0.40
C ARG A 241 1.54 -24.14 1.51
N TYR A 242 1.58 -23.33 2.58
CA TYR A 242 0.65 -23.42 3.70
C TYR A 242 -0.81 -23.22 3.26
N LEU A 243 -1.10 -22.16 2.50
CA LEU A 243 -2.45 -21.83 2.05
C LEU A 243 -2.98 -22.83 1.02
N ASN A 244 -2.14 -23.35 0.12
CA ASN A 244 -2.57 -24.38 -0.83
C ASN A 244 -3.01 -25.65 -0.11
N GLN A 245 -2.27 -26.10 0.90
CA GLN A 245 -2.67 -27.28 1.71
C GLN A 245 -3.99 -27.05 2.45
N LYS A 246 -4.27 -25.82 2.87
CA LYS A 246 -5.51 -25.47 3.58
C LYS A 246 -6.69 -25.32 2.63
N ILE A 247 -6.49 -24.67 1.49
CA ILE A 247 -7.50 -24.42 0.47
C ILE A 247 -7.82 -25.70 -0.31
N GLU A 248 -6.90 -26.66 -0.45
CA GLU A 248 -7.24 -27.98 -1.01
C GLU A 248 -8.27 -28.74 -0.17
N LYS A 249 -8.37 -28.45 1.12
CA LYS A 249 -9.35 -29.03 2.03
C LYS A 249 -10.68 -28.26 2.10
N SER A 250 -10.76 -27.08 1.47
CA SER A 250 -11.95 -26.21 1.44
C SER A 250 -12.40 -25.97 0.00
N GLN A 251 -13.70 -25.87 -0.27
CA GLN A 251 -14.18 -25.74 -1.65
C GLN A 251 -13.70 -24.42 -2.30
N ASP A 252 -13.89 -23.26 -1.64
CA ASP A 252 -13.68 -21.95 -2.31
C ASP A 252 -12.84 -20.91 -1.54
N ALA A 253 -12.89 -20.90 -0.21
CA ALA A 253 -12.20 -19.92 0.61
C ALA A 253 -11.68 -20.56 1.92
N ALA A 254 -10.53 -20.08 2.39
CA ALA A 254 -10.04 -20.41 3.71
C ALA A 254 -10.34 -19.26 4.67
N LEU A 255 -10.77 -19.58 5.89
CA LEU A 255 -10.86 -18.63 6.98
C LEU A 255 -9.63 -18.80 7.89
N GLU A 256 -8.94 -17.72 8.21
CA GLU A 256 -7.77 -17.73 9.10
C GLU A 256 -7.68 -16.39 9.84
N ASN A 257 -7.70 -16.39 11.18
CA ASN A 257 -7.48 -15.17 12.00
C ASN A 257 -8.30 -13.94 11.57
N ASP A 258 -9.60 -14.10 11.31
CA ASP A 258 -10.52 -13.06 10.79
C ASP A 258 -10.26 -12.59 9.35
N TRP A 259 -9.49 -13.37 8.57
CA TRP A 259 -9.29 -13.16 7.13
C TRP A 259 -10.05 -14.21 6.33
N VAL A 260 -10.81 -13.74 5.34
CA VAL A 260 -11.31 -14.56 4.23
C VAL A 260 -10.25 -14.56 3.15
N ILE A 261 -9.62 -15.71 2.96
CA ILE A 261 -8.51 -15.92 2.04
C ILE A 261 -9.04 -16.66 0.81
N ARG A 262 -8.82 -16.08 -0.36
CA ARG A 262 -9.19 -16.68 -1.66
C ARG A 262 -7.98 -16.78 -2.57
N ARG A 263 -7.85 -17.91 -3.26
CA ARG A 263 -6.84 -18.11 -4.31
C ARG A 263 -7.38 -17.61 -5.64
N PHE A 264 -6.55 -16.93 -6.42
CA PHE A 264 -6.98 -16.21 -7.63
C PHE A 264 -7.56 -17.10 -8.74
N ASP A 265 -7.06 -18.33 -8.90
CA ASP A 265 -7.59 -19.30 -9.87
C ASP A 265 -8.99 -19.82 -9.50
N ARG A 266 -9.34 -19.84 -8.21
CA ARG A 266 -10.60 -20.39 -7.68
C ARG A 266 -11.77 -19.42 -7.62
N PHE A 267 -11.70 -18.28 -8.31
CA PHE A 267 -12.86 -17.42 -8.44
C PHE A 267 -13.87 -18.08 -9.40
N PRO A 268 -15.12 -18.35 -8.96
CA PRO A 268 -16.05 -19.25 -9.66
C PRO A 268 -16.65 -18.66 -10.96
N HIS A 269 -16.54 -17.35 -11.18
CA HIS A 269 -17.08 -16.67 -12.34
C HIS A 269 -16.05 -15.71 -12.94
N GLU A 270 -16.03 -15.59 -14.27
CA GLU A 270 -15.17 -14.64 -15.00
C GLU A 270 -15.35 -13.22 -14.48
N SER A 271 -16.59 -12.77 -14.30
CA SER A 271 -16.87 -11.43 -13.74
C SER A 271 -16.29 -11.23 -12.33
N ARG A 272 -16.22 -12.29 -11.51
CA ARG A 272 -15.58 -12.22 -10.17
C ARG A 272 -14.06 -12.28 -10.27
N ARG A 273 -13.51 -12.97 -11.26
CA ARG A 273 -12.09 -12.98 -11.58
C ARG A 273 -11.65 -11.62 -12.11
N ASP A 274 -12.46 -10.94 -12.91
CA ASP A 274 -12.21 -9.57 -13.37
C ASP A 274 -12.24 -8.58 -12.22
N CYS A 275 -13.15 -8.76 -11.25
CA CYS A 275 -13.12 -7.99 -10.00
C CYS A 275 -11.84 -8.27 -9.19
N ALA A 276 -11.40 -9.53 -9.12
CA ALA A 276 -10.15 -9.89 -8.46
C ALA A 276 -8.91 -9.32 -9.18
N LEU A 277 -8.94 -9.21 -10.52
CA LEU A 277 -7.89 -8.57 -11.31
C LEU A 277 -7.74 -7.09 -10.97
N LYS A 278 -8.86 -6.39 -10.70
CA LYS A 278 -8.81 -4.98 -10.25
C LYS A 278 -7.98 -4.83 -8.99
N HIS A 279 -8.09 -5.76 -8.04
CA HIS A 279 -7.25 -5.75 -6.82
C HIS A 279 -5.76 -5.91 -7.10
N LEU A 280 -5.36 -6.42 -8.26
CA LEU A 280 -3.96 -6.58 -8.64
C LEU A 280 -3.43 -5.42 -9.51
N GLY A 281 -4.28 -4.45 -9.89
CA GLY A 281 -3.90 -3.26 -10.66
C GLY A 281 -3.07 -2.24 -9.85
N PRO A 282 -2.94 -0.99 -10.32
CA PRO A 282 -2.16 0.04 -9.63
C PRO A 282 -2.61 0.25 -8.18
N LEU A 283 -1.65 0.32 -7.24
CA LEU A 283 -1.93 0.35 -5.80
C LEU A 283 -2.87 1.50 -5.40
N LEU A 284 -2.63 2.69 -5.96
CA LEU A 284 -3.46 3.88 -5.72
C LEU A 284 -4.92 3.66 -6.12
N GLU A 285 -5.15 3.00 -7.25
CA GLU A 285 -6.50 2.73 -7.76
C GLU A 285 -7.24 1.73 -6.86
N VAL A 286 -6.53 0.72 -6.37
CA VAL A 286 -7.08 -0.26 -5.43
C VAL A 286 -7.44 0.39 -4.09
N TYR A 287 -6.61 1.31 -3.61
CA TYR A 287 -6.93 2.11 -2.42
C TYR A 287 -8.21 2.92 -2.63
N ARG A 288 -8.35 3.62 -3.76
CA ARG A 288 -9.54 4.42 -4.07
C ARG A 288 -10.80 3.59 -4.10
N GLN A 289 -10.78 2.45 -4.78
CA GLN A 289 -11.93 1.54 -4.86
C GLN A 289 -12.39 1.06 -3.47
N ILE A 290 -11.44 0.75 -2.59
CA ILE A 290 -11.76 0.37 -1.21
C ILE A 290 -12.36 1.55 -0.46
N ALA A 291 -11.76 2.74 -0.56
CA ALA A 291 -12.27 3.95 0.11
C ALA A 291 -13.69 4.32 -0.37
N GLU A 292 -13.97 4.21 -1.67
CA GLU A 292 -15.27 4.48 -2.28
C GLU A 292 -16.33 3.46 -1.85
N SER A 293 -15.99 2.18 -1.83
CA SER A 293 -16.90 1.10 -1.39
C SER A 293 -17.39 1.32 0.04
N GLN A 294 -16.57 1.94 0.89
CA GLN A 294 -16.96 2.28 2.25
C GLN A 294 -17.86 3.52 2.34
N ALA A 295 -17.65 4.51 1.48
CA ALA A 295 -18.51 5.69 1.43
C ALA A 295 -19.95 5.31 1.04
N GLN A 296 -20.12 4.29 0.19
CA GLN A 296 -21.42 3.78 -0.23
C GLN A 296 -22.10 2.86 0.81
N GLY A 297 -21.32 2.13 1.63
CA GLY A 297 -21.86 1.26 2.70
C GLY A 297 -22.29 2.01 3.97
N ALA A 298 -21.95 3.29 4.12
CA ALA A 298 -22.16 4.10 5.33
C ALA A 298 -23.38 5.04 5.24
N GLU A 299 -24.42 4.70 4.47
CA GLU A 299 -25.68 5.47 4.42
C GLU A 299 -26.56 5.31 5.66
N SER A 300 -26.12 4.56 6.68
CA SER A 300 -26.81 4.50 7.97
C SER A 300 -25.81 4.69 9.11
N GLN A 301 -25.84 5.91 9.64
CA GLN A 301 -25.19 6.39 10.87
C GLN A 301 -23.71 6.80 10.73
N THR A 302 -23.53 8.14 10.78
CA THR A 302 -22.29 8.93 10.89
C THR A 302 -21.33 8.95 9.67
N PRO A 303 -21.15 10.11 9.00
CA PRO A 303 -20.25 10.23 7.86
C PRO A 303 -18.81 10.37 8.35
N LEU A 304 -18.06 9.27 8.41
CA LEU A 304 -16.65 9.29 8.83
C LEU A 304 -15.69 8.67 7.82
N LEU A 305 -16.01 8.83 6.54
CA LEU A 305 -14.99 8.90 5.49
C LEU A 305 -15.18 10.21 4.75
N LYS A 306 -14.47 11.23 5.23
CA LYS A 306 -14.26 12.44 4.46
C LYS A 306 -13.21 12.10 3.39
N PRO A 307 -13.55 12.07 2.10
CA PRO A 307 -12.54 12.16 1.04
C PRO A 307 -12.04 13.62 1.02
N CYS A 308 -11.41 14.09 2.10
CA CYS A 308 -10.99 15.49 2.26
C CYS A 308 -9.47 15.67 2.29
N ARG A 309 -8.70 14.62 2.02
CA ARG A 309 -7.23 14.69 2.02
C ARG A 309 -6.68 14.51 0.63
N SER A 310 -5.63 15.27 0.33
CA SER A 310 -4.83 15.07 -0.88
C SER A 310 -4.07 13.75 -0.76
N LEU A 311 -3.71 13.16 -1.90
CA LEU A 311 -3.02 11.88 -2.00
C LEU A 311 -1.59 12.08 -2.51
N LEU A 312 -0.64 11.46 -1.82
CA LEU A 312 0.76 11.40 -2.21
C LEU A 312 1.14 9.97 -2.57
N GLU A 313 1.44 9.70 -3.85
CA GLU A 313 1.90 8.40 -4.34
C GLU A 313 3.40 8.44 -4.62
N PHE A 314 4.14 7.51 -4.01
CA PHE A 314 5.56 7.26 -4.28
C PHE A 314 5.72 5.81 -4.75
N ALA A 315 6.34 5.61 -5.92
CA ALA A 315 6.58 4.29 -6.49
C ALA A 315 8.05 4.11 -6.88
N ILE A 316 8.80 3.31 -6.10
CA ILE A 316 10.27 3.24 -6.12
C ILE A 316 10.80 1.79 -6.00
N PRO A 317 11.20 1.12 -7.09
CA PRO A 317 11.13 1.57 -8.47
C PRO A 317 9.71 1.53 -9.00
N TYR A 318 9.46 2.21 -10.13
CA TYR A 318 8.20 2.14 -10.86
C TYR A 318 7.83 0.67 -11.07
N PRO A 319 6.73 0.21 -10.45
CA PRO A 319 6.40 -1.19 -10.47
C PRO A 319 6.09 -1.60 -11.90
N THR A 320 6.76 -2.65 -12.36
CA THR A 320 6.34 -3.45 -13.52
C THR A 320 4.92 -4.00 -13.37
N TYR A 321 4.32 -3.81 -12.19
CA TYR A 321 3.00 -4.28 -11.81
C TYR A 321 1.83 -3.46 -12.34
N ASP A 322 2.06 -2.24 -12.83
CA ASP A 322 1.01 -1.36 -13.35
C ASP A 322 0.67 -1.60 -14.83
N ASP A 323 1.47 -2.40 -15.55
CA ASP A 323 1.21 -2.76 -16.94
C ASP A 323 0.09 -3.82 -17.02
N PRO A 324 -1.07 -3.50 -17.63
CA PRO A 324 -2.24 -4.38 -17.65
C PRO A 324 -1.98 -5.71 -18.38
N GLU A 325 -1.14 -5.71 -19.42
CA GLU A 325 -0.80 -6.95 -20.12
C GLU A 325 0.08 -7.85 -19.25
N LYS A 326 1.11 -7.27 -18.61
CA LYS A 326 1.97 -8.02 -17.68
C LYS A 326 1.18 -8.50 -16.49
N LEU A 327 0.23 -7.71 -16.01
CA LEU A 327 -0.70 -8.09 -14.96
C LEU A 327 -1.49 -9.34 -15.36
N GLN A 328 -2.12 -9.33 -16.53
CA GLN A 328 -2.90 -10.46 -17.03
C GLN A 328 -2.05 -11.71 -17.24
N ARG A 329 -0.86 -11.56 -17.81
CA ARG A 329 0.11 -12.68 -17.97
C ARG A 329 0.47 -13.27 -16.62
N ARG A 330 0.82 -12.46 -15.61
CA ARG A 330 1.16 -12.95 -14.27
C ARG A 330 -0.02 -13.60 -13.58
N ALA A 331 -1.20 -13.00 -13.68
CA ALA A 331 -2.44 -13.56 -13.15
C ALA A 331 -2.74 -14.92 -13.76
N HIS A 332 -2.37 -15.14 -15.04
CA HIS A 332 -2.49 -16.41 -15.72
C HIS A 332 -1.43 -17.44 -15.26
N TYR A 333 -0.14 -17.10 -15.33
CA TYR A 333 0.96 -18.05 -15.05
C TYR A 333 1.15 -18.38 -13.57
N ALA A 334 0.85 -17.43 -12.69
CA ALA A 334 1.12 -17.53 -11.26
C ALA A 334 -0.17 -17.58 -10.43
N ALA A 335 -1.34 -17.83 -11.05
CA ALA A 335 -2.67 -17.82 -10.43
C ALA A 335 -2.74 -18.58 -9.08
N LYS A 336 -2.07 -19.74 -9.00
CA LYS A 336 -2.02 -20.61 -7.82
C LYS A 336 -1.17 -20.06 -6.66
N SER A 337 -0.46 -18.96 -6.88
CA SER A 337 0.41 -18.29 -5.92
C SER A 337 -0.06 -16.88 -5.57
N ILE A 338 -1.25 -16.49 -6.05
CA ILE A 338 -1.88 -15.22 -5.75
C ILE A 338 -3.01 -15.46 -4.75
N PHE A 339 -2.91 -14.86 -3.58
CA PHE A 339 -3.93 -14.90 -2.55
C PHE A 339 -4.44 -13.50 -2.24
N ILE A 340 -5.75 -13.35 -2.28
CA ILE A 340 -6.47 -12.13 -1.92
C ILE A 340 -7.13 -12.37 -0.59
N MET A 341 -6.80 -11.54 0.39
CA MET A 341 -7.32 -11.63 1.74
C MET A 341 -8.15 -10.39 2.07
N THR A 342 -9.36 -10.62 2.54
CA THR A 342 -10.27 -9.55 2.98
C THR A 342 -10.73 -9.84 4.40
N ARG A 343 -11.07 -8.80 5.17
CA ARG A 343 -11.59 -8.99 6.53
C ARG A 343 -12.90 -9.81 6.48
N ALA A 344 -13.04 -10.76 7.39
CA ALA A 344 -14.23 -11.58 7.50
C ALA A 344 -15.38 -10.80 8.12
N ASP A 345 -16.48 -10.66 7.36
CA ASP A 345 -17.74 -10.16 7.91
C ASP A 345 -18.31 -11.08 9.00
N VAL A 346 -19.13 -10.51 9.89
CA VAL A 346 -19.81 -11.23 10.97
C VAL A 346 -20.63 -12.43 10.46
N SER A 347 -21.13 -12.38 9.23
CA SER A 347 -21.86 -13.48 8.59
C SER A 347 -20.96 -14.66 8.20
N ASN A 348 -19.70 -14.41 7.82
CA ASN A 348 -18.74 -15.44 7.43
C ASN A 348 -18.20 -16.21 8.65
N ARG A 349 -18.22 -15.61 9.84
CA ARG A 349 -17.86 -16.29 11.11
C ARG A 349 -18.80 -17.47 11.43
N LYS A 350 -20.06 -17.43 10.97
CA LYS A 350 -21.02 -18.52 11.19
C LYS A 350 -20.82 -19.74 10.28
N ARG A 351 -20.01 -19.60 9.21
CA ARG A 351 -19.66 -20.70 8.29
C ARG A 351 -18.33 -21.36 8.62
N ALA A 352 -17.64 -20.90 9.66
CA ALA A 352 -16.46 -21.58 10.15
C ALA A 352 -16.88 -22.89 10.86
N PRO A 353 -16.27 -24.04 10.55
CA PRO A 353 -16.42 -25.20 11.44
C PRO A 353 -15.89 -24.80 12.82
N PRO A 354 -16.59 -25.19 13.92
CA PRO A 354 -16.16 -24.83 15.26
C PRO A 354 -14.74 -25.34 15.49
N HIS A 355 -13.89 -24.48 16.04
CA HIS A 355 -12.57 -24.85 16.53
C HIS A 355 -12.76 -26.01 17.52
N GLU A 356 -12.34 -27.22 17.14
CA GLU A 356 -12.08 -28.27 18.12
C GLU A 356 -10.98 -27.76 19.04
N GLU A 357 -11.38 -27.27 20.22
CA GLU A 357 -10.51 -27.18 21.38
C GLU A 357 -9.85 -28.55 21.54
N ARG A 358 -8.54 -28.59 21.30
CA ARG A 358 -7.70 -29.74 21.60
C ARG A 358 -7.76 -29.99 23.10
N ARG A 359 -8.70 -30.83 23.52
CA ARG A 359 -8.64 -31.48 24.81
C ARG A 359 -7.39 -32.38 24.84
N PRO A 360 -6.68 -32.47 25.97
CA PRO A 360 -5.52 -33.34 26.09
C PRO A 360 -5.93 -34.78 25.80
N ARG A 361 -5.13 -35.48 24.97
CA ARG A 361 -5.28 -36.92 24.75
C ARG A 361 -5.00 -37.65 26.05
N ASP A 362 -6.05 -38.14 26.68
CA ASP A 362 -5.92 -39.01 27.84
C ASP A 362 -5.68 -40.46 27.36
N HIS A 363 -4.50 -40.99 27.68
CA HIS A 363 -4.15 -42.38 27.46
C HIS A 363 -4.76 -43.23 28.59
N GLY A 364 -6.00 -43.71 28.37
CA GLY A 364 -6.73 -44.52 29.34
C GLY A 364 -7.19 -45.87 28.80
N LYS A 365 -6.34 -46.89 28.99
CA LYS A 365 -6.63 -48.33 29.20
C LYS A 365 -7.89 -48.94 28.55
N ARG A 366 -7.65 -49.89 27.63
CA ARG A 366 -8.62 -50.94 27.22
C ARG A 366 -9.18 -51.64 28.46
N VAL A 367 -10.46 -51.43 28.75
CA VAL A 367 -11.24 -52.27 29.67
C VAL A 367 -11.98 -53.31 28.83
N MET A 368 -11.55 -54.57 28.95
CA MET A 368 -12.33 -55.73 28.49
C MET A 368 -13.69 -55.71 29.17
N ARG A 369 -14.77 -55.57 28.38
CA ARG A 369 -16.12 -55.79 28.89
C ARG A 369 -16.37 -57.30 28.89
N LYS A 370 -16.39 -57.86 30.11
CA LYS A 370 -16.76 -59.26 30.38
C LYS A 370 -18.14 -59.56 29.79
N GLN A 371 -18.23 -60.67 29.08
CA GLN A 371 -19.48 -61.36 28.75
C GLN A 371 -20.31 -61.61 30.01
N ARG A 372 -21.63 -61.45 29.89
CA ARG A 372 -22.59 -62.22 30.66
C ARG A 372 -23.62 -62.86 29.71
N PRO A 373 -24.13 -64.04 30.07
CA PRO A 373 -24.90 -64.91 29.19
C PRO A 373 -26.41 -64.68 29.33
N ASN A 374 -27.15 -65.27 28.38
CA ASN A 374 -28.60 -65.46 28.32
C ASN A 374 -29.45 -64.24 27.95
N ASP A 375 -29.91 -64.23 26.70
CA ASP A 375 -31.32 -64.53 26.44
C ASP A 375 -31.45 -65.08 25.01
N THR A 376 -31.61 -66.39 24.95
CA THR A 376 -32.13 -67.12 23.79
C THR A 376 -33.66 -67.06 23.88
N MET A 377 -34.28 -66.29 23.01
CA MET A 377 -35.64 -66.38 22.46
C MET A 377 -35.88 -65.04 21.71
N ASP A 378 -36.66 -65.05 20.63
CA ASP A 378 -37.13 -63.87 19.89
C ASP A 378 -36.37 -63.28 18.69
N LEU A 379 -35.52 -64.04 17.96
CA LEU A 379 -35.13 -63.61 16.60
C LEU A 379 -35.01 -64.74 15.56
N LEU A 380 -35.93 -65.71 15.61
CA LEU A 380 -36.16 -66.66 14.51
C LEU A 380 -37.61 -66.57 13.97
N ALA A 381 -38.11 -65.35 13.78
CA ALA A 381 -39.44 -65.11 13.22
C ALA A 381 -39.43 -64.14 12.02
N GLU A 382 -38.31 -64.01 11.30
CA GLU A 382 -38.27 -63.13 10.12
C GLU A 382 -37.49 -63.68 8.91
N PHE A 383 -37.27 -65.00 8.86
CA PHE A 383 -36.85 -65.69 7.64
C PHE A 383 -37.51 -67.07 7.56
N LEU A 384 -38.79 -67.08 7.18
CA LEU A 384 -39.41 -68.08 6.30
C LEU A 384 -40.76 -67.56 5.80
#